data_AF-A0A845YMD6-F1
#
_entry.id   AF-A0A845YMD6-F1
#
_cell.length_a   1.000
_cell.length_b   1.000
_cell.length_c   1.000
_cell.angle_alpha   90.00
_cell.angle_beta   90.00
_cell.angle_gamma   90.00
#
_symmetry.space_group_name_H-M   'P 1'
#
loop_
_entity.id
_entity.type
_entity.pdbx_description
1 polymer ?
#
loop_
_entity_poly.entity_id
_entity_poly.type
_entity_poly.pdbx_seq_one_letter_code
_entity_poly.pdbx_strand_id
1 'polypeptide(L)'
;MRFANLQSVNLWAANLQDADLSGANLQDASLPHANLHNANFHRANLRDAGLGSANLNQAHFVRADLSKASLAYSDLRGAAFGGAYFENADLRYANLTGVDLDNARLCSANIERASLAQSSLRKARFINANLTNTDLKSADLLDADFRGANLKHADLRGARGLTIEQIQASQNWQYAIYDDDFHESLMETTRSPTEFSNGDSFAICRHPSQ
;
A
#
# COMPACT_ATOMS: atom_id res chain seq x y z
N MET A 1 -17.59 -14.13 -17.91
CA MET A 1 -16.58 -13.66 -18.88
C MET A 1 -15.22 -14.31 -18.61
N ARG A 2 -15.22 -15.61 -18.30
CA ARG A 2 -14.03 -16.36 -17.93
C ARG A 2 -13.12 -16.55 -19.14
N PHE A 3 -11.81 -16.32 -18.99
CA PHE A 3 -10.81 -16.36 -20.07
C PHE A 3 -11.12 -15.45 -21.27
N ALA A 4 -12.02 -14.47 -21.13
CA ALA A 4 -12.37 -13.58 -22.22
C ALA A 4 -11.19 -12.66 -22.57
N ASN A 5 -11.03 -12.37 -23.86
CA ASN A 5 -10.15 -11.28 -24.29
C ASN A 5 -10.94 -9.97 -24.28
N LEU A 6 -10.68 -9.15 -23.27
CA LEU A 6 -11.25 -7.83 -23.02
C LEU A 6 -10.14 -6.77 -23.05
N GLN A 7 -9.09 -7.00 -23.83
CA GLN A 7 -8.01 -6.04 -23.96
C GLN A 7 -8.53 -4.72 -24.55
N SER A 8 -8.13 -3.61 -23.95
CA SER A 8 -8.45 -2.24 -24.38
C SER A 8 -9.95 -1.91 -24.47
N VAL A 9 -10.84 -2.73 -23.87
CA VAL A 9 -12.28 -2.44 -23.90
C VAL A 9 -12.61 -1.24 -23.02
N ASN A 10 -13.67 -0.53 -23.38
CA ASN A 10 -14.25 0.51 -22.54
C ASN A 10 -15.45 -0.06 -21.76
N LEU A 11 -15.30 -0.16 -20.45
CA LEU A 11 -16.27 -0.60 -19.45
C LEU A 11 -16.50 0.51 -18.42
N TRP A 12 -16.38 1.79 -18.81
CA TRP A 12 -16.66 2.94 -17.96
C TRP A 12 -18.03 2.80 -17.29
N ALA A 13 -18.05 2.89 -15.96
CA ALA A 13 -19.24 2.75 -15.12
C ALA A 13 -20.08 1.47 -15.39
N ALA A 14 -19.49 0.45 -16.00
CA ALA A 14 -20.19 -0.80 -16.26
C ALA A 14 -20.56 -1.50 -14.95
N ASN A 15 -21.72 -2.16 -14.93
CA ASN A 15 -22.09 -3.04 -13.84
C ASN A 15 -21.58 -4.46 -14.14
N LEU A 16 -20.55 -4.86 -13.40
CA LEU A 16 -19.86 -6.14 -13.49
C LEU A 16 -19.82 -6.83 -12.13
N GLN A 17 -20.78 -6.49 -11.26
CA GLN A 17 -20.95 -7.12 -9.97
C GLN A 17 -21.10 -8.64 -10.14
N ASP A 18 -20.46 -9.41 -9.25
CA ASP A 18 -20.46 -10.87 -9.25
C ASP A 18 -19.93 -11.52 -10.54
N ALA A 19 -19.31 -10.74 -11.44
CA ALA A 19 -18.84 -11.26 -12.72
C ALA A 19 -17.65 -12.20 -12.53
N ASP A 20 -17.71 -13.38 -13.16
CA ASP A 20 -16.55 -14.25 -13.30
C ASP A 20 -15.69 -13.77 -14.48
N LEU A 21 -14.57 -13.11 -14.15
CA LEU A 21 -13.52 -12.63 -15.04
C LEU A 21 -12.22 -13.43 -14.83
N SER A 22 -12.31 -14.63 -14.23
CA SER A 22 -11.11 -15.42 -13.94
C SER A 22 -10.36 -15.78 -15.22
N GLY A 23 -9.05 -15.56 -15.21
CA GLY A 23 -8.16 -15.74 -16.37
C GLY A 23 -8.44 -14.82 -17.57
N ALA A 24 -9.33 -13.82 -17.45
CA ALA A 24 -9.59 -12.89 -18.54
C ALA A 24 -8.38 -11.97 -18.79
N ASN A 25 -8.23 -11.52 -20.03
CA ASN A 25 -7.27 -10.49 -20.41
C ASN A 25 -7.97 -9.14 -20.43
N LEU A 26 -7.75 -8.31 -19.42
CA LEU A 26 -8.23 -6.92 -19.31
C LEU A 26 -7.07 -5.91 -19.45
N GLN A 27 -5.97 -6.31 -20.10
CA GLN A 27 -4.85 -5.41 -20.32
C GLN A 27 -5.33 -4.12 -21.03
N ASP A 28 -4.88 -2.96 -20.56
CA ASP A 28 -5.26 -1.64 -21.09
C ASP A 28 -6.78 -1.34 -21.05
N ALA A 29 -7.60 -2.15 -20.38
CA ALA A 29 -9.04 -1.92 -20.32
C ALA A 29 -9.38 -0.70 -19.46
N SER A 30 -10.41 0.04 -19.85
CA SER A 30 -10.92 1.21 -19.12
C SER A 30 -12.15 0.80 -18.31
N LEU A 31 -12.00 0.63 -17.00
CA LEU A 31 -13.06 0.38 -16.02
C LEU A 31 -13.25 1.50 -14.95
N PRO A 32 -12.99 2.81 -15.20
CA PRO A 32 -13.28 3.83 -14.19
C PRO A 32 -14.74 3.80 -13.75
N HIS A 33 -14.98 3.99 -12.45
CA HIS A 33 -16.31 3.99 -11.84
C HIS A 33 -17.13 2.70 -12.00
N ALA A 34 -16.55 1.61 -12.52
CA ALA A 34 -17.26 0.36 -12.68
C ALA A 34 -17.68 -0.23 -11.32
N ASN A 35 -18.84 -0.88 -11.29
CA ASN A 35 -19.24 -1.70 -10.15
C ASN A 35 -18.68 -3.11 -10.34
N LEU A 36 -17.64 -3.44 -9.59
CA LEU A 36 -16.93 -4.72 -9.61
C LEU A 36 -17.01 -5.42 -8.24
N HIS A 37 -18.03 -5.07 -7.46
CA HIS A 37 -18.28 -5.68 -6.17
C HIS A 37 -18.35 -7.21 -6.32
N ASN A 38 -17.60 -7.92 -5.50
CA ASN A 38 -17.52 -9.38 -5.48
C ASN A 38 -17.14 -10.04 -6.83
N ALA A 39 -16.57 -9.28 -7.78
CA ALA A 39 -16.12 -9.84 -9.06
C ALA A 39 -14.88 -10.73 -8.88
N ASN A 40 -14.79 -11.80 -9.67
CA ASN A 40 -13.68 -12.74 -9.61
C ASN A 40 -12.66 -12.48 -10.72
N PHE A 41 -11.45 -12.06 -10.34
CA PHE A 41 -10.30 -11.81 -11.19
C PHE A 41 -9.16 -12.82 -10.98
N HIS A 42 -9.45 -14.02 -10.46
CA HIS A 42 -8.43 -15.04 -10.24
C HIS A 42 -7.57 -15.26 -11.49
N ARG A 43 -6.26 -15.01 -11.40
CA ARG A 43 -5.29 -15.08 -12.52
C ARG A 43 -5.63 -14.23 -13.76
N ALA A 44 -6.45 -13.19 -13.61
CA ALA A 44 -6.70 -12.26 -14.71
C ALA A 44 -5.47 -11.38 -14.98
N ASN A 45 -5.29 -10.97 -16.23
CA ASN A 45 -4.31 -9.97 -16.63
C ASN A 45 -4.99 -8.59 -16.63
N LEU A 46 -4.62 -7.72 -15.70
CA LEU A 46 -5.12 -6.34 -15.55
C LEU A 46 -3.99 -5.31 -15.72
N ARG A 47 -2.90 -5.70 -16.40
CA ARG A 47 -1.77 -4.81 -16.63
C ARG A 47 -2.24 -3.53 -17.33
N ASP A 48 -1.78 -2.40 -16.84
CA ASP A 48 -2.09 -1.08 -17.41
C ASP A 48 -3.61 -0.75 -17.45
N ALA A 49 -4.48 -1.52 -16.76
CA ALA A 49 -5.92 -1.27 -16.72
C ALA A 49 -6.28 -0.05 -15.85
N GLY A 50 -7.29 0.71 -16.28
CA GLY A 50 -7.84 1.84 -15.52
C GLY A 50 -9.02 1.42 -14.66
N LEU A 51 -8.85 1.33 -13.34
CA LEU A 51 -9.85 0.98 -12.32
C LEU A 51 -10.15 2.16 -11.36
N GLY A 52 -9.84 3.40 -11.79
CA GLY A 52 -9.97 4.58 -10.96
C GLY A 52 -11.41 4.77 -10.46
N SER A 53 -11.58 5.03 -9.16
CA SER A 53 -12.89 5.16 -8.50
C SER A 53 -13.84 3.96 -8.66
N ALA A 54 -13.34 2.78 -9.04
CA ALA A 54 -14.16 1.57 -9.15
C ALA A 54 -14.55 1.04 -7.75
N ASN A 55 -15.72 0.42 -7.67
CA ASN A 55 -16.11 -0.35 -6.49
C ASN A 55 -15.56 -1.77 -6.63
N LEU A 56 -14.47 -2.08 -5.92
CA LEU A 56 -13.79 -3.37 -5.90
C LEU A 56 -13.98 -4.09 -4.56
N ASN A 57 -14.96 -3.67 -3.77
CA ASN A 57 -15.26 -4.25 -2.48
C ASN A 57 -15.53 -5.75 -2.64
N GLN A 58 -14.86 -6.58 -1.82
CA GLN A 58 -14.93 -8.06 -1.87
C GLN A 58 -14.47 -8.71 -3.19
N ALA A 59 -13.80 -7.99 -4.10
CA ALA A 59 -13.31 -8.59 -5.34
C ALA A 59 -12.14 -9.58 -5.09
N HIS A 60 -12.02 -10.61 -5.94
CA HIS A 60 -11.01 -11.66 -5.77
C HIS A 60 -9.89 -11.53 -6.81
N PHE A 61 -8.69 -11.13 -6.38
CA PHE A 61 -7.51 -10.90 -7.23
C PHE A 61 -6.38 -11.91 -7.02
N VAL A 62 -6.67 -13.07 -6.42
CA VAL A 62 -5.66 -14.09 -6.15
C VAL A 62 -4.86 -14.43 -7.41
N ARG A 63 -3.55 -14.15 -7.38
CA ARG A 63 -2.60 -14.30 -8.51
C ARG A 63 -2.92 -13.48 -9.77
N ALA A 64 -3.71 -12.42 -9.67
CA ALA A 64 -3.94 -11.49 -10.77
C ALA A 64 -2.70 -10.59 -11.01
N ASP A 65 -2.49 -10.16 -12.25
CA ASP A 65 -1.46 -9.17 -12.59
C ASP A 65 -2.07 -7.77 -12.71
N LEU A 66 -1.86 -6.92 -11.71
CA LEU A 66 -2.27 -5.50 -11.68
C LEU A 66 -1.06 -4.57 -11.88
N SER A 67 0.05 -5.07 -12.44
CA SER A 67 1.23 -4.22 -12.70
C SER A 67 0.83 -3.01 -13.54
N LYS A 68 1.23 -1.81 -13.10
CA LYS A 68 0.91 -0.53 -13.74
C LYS A 68 -0.59 -0.16 -13.83
N ALA A 69 -1.48 -0.94 -13.23
CA ALA A 69 -2.89 -0.61 -13.20
C ALA A 69 -3.13 0.68 -12.39
N SER A 70 -4.14 1.46 -12.77
CA SER A 70 -4.57 2.63 -11.99
C SER A 70 -5.80 2.28 -11.16
N LEU A 71 -5.62 2.13 -9.86
CA LEU A 71 -6.66 1.87 -8.86
C LEU A 71 -6.95 3.11 -7.99
N ALA A 72 -6.55 4.30 -8.42
CA ALA A 72 -6.67 5.51 -7.63
C ALA A 72 -8.14 5.76 -7.21
N TYR A 73 -8.36 6.14 -5.95
CA TYR A 73 -9.70 6.38 -5.37
C TYR A 73 -10.65 5.17 -5.32
N SER A 74 -10.19 3.96 -5.65
CA SER A 74 -11.04 2.76 -5.62
C SER A 74 -11.31 2.26 -4.19
N ASP A 75 -12.43 1.57 -4.02
CA ASP A 75 -12.77 0.87 -2.77
C ASP A 75 -12.39 -0.61 -2.89
N LEU A 76 -11.33 -1.03 -2.20
CA LEU A 76 -10.78 -2.40 -2.24
C LEU A 76 -11.05 -3.15 -0.92
N ARG A 77 -11.91 -2.62 -0.03
CA ARG A 77 -12.18 -3.25 1.26
C ARG A 77 -12.68 -4.69 1.09
N GLY A 78 -12.15 -5.60 1.89
CA GLY A 78 -12.52 -7.02 1.85
C GLY A 78 -12.08 -7.77 0.59
N ALA A 79 -11.36 -7.14 -0.34
CA ALA A 79 -10.82 -7.83 -1.51
C ALA A 79 -9.69 -8.80 -1.11
N ALA A 80 -9.50 -9.85 -1.90
CA ALA A 80 -8.50 -10.89 -1.65
C ALA A 80 -7.36 -10.85 -2.67
N PHE A 81 -6.12 -10.60 -2.22
CA PHE A 81 -4.97 -10.37 -3.10
C PHE A 81 -3.88 -11.46 -3.04
N GLY A 82 -4.13 -12.63 -2.46
CA GLY A 82 -3.09 -13.66 -2.26
C GLY A 82 -2.18 -13.87 -3.48
N GLY A 83 -0.93 -13.39 -3.39
CA GLY A 83 0.07 -13.44 -4.46
C GLY A 83 -0.20 -12.58 -5.70
N ALA A 84 -0.94 -11.47 -5.58
CA ALA A 84 -1.18 -10.50 -6.65
C ALA A 84 0.04 -9.60 -6.90
N TYR A 85 0.17 -9.14 -8.14
CA TYR A 85 1.26 -8.29 -8.63
C TYR A 85 0.77 -6.85 -8.75
N PHE A 86 1.45 -5.91 -8.11
CA PHE A 86 1.13 -4.47 -8.12
C PHE A 86 2.33 -3.62 -8.54
N GLU A 87 3.32 -4.21 -9.20
CA GLU A 87 4.54 -3.50 -9.57
C GLU A 87 4.20 -2.25 -10.41
N ASN A 88 4.61 -1.07 -9.91
CA ASN A 88 4.30 0.24 -10.49
C ASN A 88 2.81 0.61 -10.57
N ALA A 89 1.91 -0.05 -9.84
CA ALA A 89 0.50 0.32 -9.80
C ALA A 89 0.26 1.69 -9.11
N ASP A 90 -0.79 2.40 -9.51
CA ASP A 90 -1.25 3.63 -8.86
C ASP A 90 -2.44 3.32 -7.95
N LEU A 91 -2.21 3.28 -6.64
CA LEU A 91 -3.17 3.03 -5.57
C LEU A 91 -3.48 4.30 -4.76
N ARG A 92 -3.17 5.50 -5.30
CA ARG A 92 -3.38 6.75 -4.55
C ARG A 92 -4.82 6.89 -4.07
N TYR A 93 -5.00 7.30 -2.82
CA TYR A 93 -6.32 7.47 -2.19
C TYR A 93 -7.21 6.20 -2.16
N ALA A 94 -6.68 5.02 -2.51
CA ALA A 94 -7.47 3.79 -2.49
C ALA A 94 -7.76 3.35 -1.04
N ASN A 95 -8.90 2.71 -0.84
CA ASN A 95 -9.28 2.17 0.47
C ASN A 95 -9.01 0.67 0.55
N LEU A 96 -7.94 0.30 1.24
CA LEU A 96 -7.48 -1.07 1.49
C LEU A 96 -7.55 -1.42 3.00
N THR A 97 -8.44 -0.73 3.74
CA THR A 97 -8.59 -0.94 5.19
C THR A 97 -8.99 -2.39 5.48
N GLY A 98 -8.25 -3.05 6.38
CA GLY A 98 -8.54 -4.41 6.83
C GLY A 98 -8.32 -5.51 5.78
N VAL A 99 -7.61 -5.21 4.69
CA VAL A 99 -7.35 -6.16 3.59
C VAL A 99 -6.18 -7.09 3.92
N ASP A 100 -6.23 -8.33 3.41
CA ASP A 100 -5.08 -9.24 3.39
C ASP A 100 -4.25 -9.04 2.10
N LEU A 101 -3.04 -8.51 2.29
CA LEU A 101 -2.01 -8.23 1.28
C LEU A 101 -0.71 -8.99 1.60
N ASP A 102 -0.81 -10.12 2.33
CA ASP A 102 0.36 -10.92 2.65
C ASP A 102 1.12 -11.34 1.37
N ASN A 103 2.44 -11.15 1.38
CA ASN A 103 3.34 -11.41 0.25
C ASN A 103 3.04 -10.59 -1.03
N ALA A 104 2.24 -9.52 -0.95
CA ALA A 104 1.96 -8.66 -2.11
C ALA A 104 3.23 -8.00 -2.65
N ARG A 105 3.34 -7.89 -3.98
CA ARG A 105 4.48 -7.27 -4.66
C ARG A 105 4.12 -5.85 -5.08
N LEU A 106 4.47 -4.87 -4.24
CA LEU A 106 4.13 -3.45 -4.38
C LEU A 106 5.37 -2.62 -4.76
N CYS A 107 6.36 -3.24 -5.41
CA CYS A 107 7.61 -2.56 -5.76
C CYS A 107 7.32 -1.39 -6.72
N SER A 108 7.85 -0.21 -6.38
CA SER A 108 7.64 1.05 -7.12
C SER A 108 6.16 1.47 -7.27
N ALA A 109 5.24 0.89 -6.50
CA ALA A 109 3.84 1.30 -6.51
C ALA A 109 3.66 2.69 -5.87
N ASN A 110 2.66 3.43 -6.32
CA ASN A 110 2.26 4.70 -5.72
C ASN A 110 1.06 4.47 -4.80
N ILE A 111 1.28 4.53 -3.49
CA ILE A 111 0.30 4.24 -2.43
C ILE A 111 0.02 5.52 -1.61
N GLU A 112 0.40 6.68 -2.15
CA GLU A 112 0.24 7.96 -1.47
C GLU A 112 -1.23 8.18 -1.05
N ARG A 113 -1.42 8.56 0.21
CA ARG A 113 -2.75 8.84 0.80
C ARG A 113 -3.75 7.68 0.75
N ALA A 114 -3.32 6.46 0.45
CA ALA A 114 -4.17 5.28 0.58
C ALA A 114 -4.41 4.94 2.06
N SER A 115 -5.51 4.24 2.34
CA SER A 115 -5.78 3.66 3.66
C SER A 115 -5.44 2.18 3.65
N LEU A 116 -4.43 1.79 4.42
CA LEU A 116 -4.01 0.42 4.71
C LEU A 116 -4.19 0.09 6.21
N ALA A 117 -4.97 0.90 6.94
CA ALA A 117 -5.19 0.68 8.36
C ALA A 117 -5.75 -0.74 8.62
N GLN A 118 -5.25 -1.39 9.66
CA GLN A 118 -5.67 -2.73 10.10
C GLN A 118 -5.46 -3.86 9.06
N SER A 119 -4.74 -3.59 7.96
CA SER A 119 -4.43 -4.61 6.94
C SER A 119 -3.37 -5.60 7.42
N SER A 120 -3.37 -6.79 6.83
CA SER A 120 -2.25 -7.72 6.92
C SER A 120 -1.31 -7.48 5.74
N LEU A 121 -0.07 -7.15 6.03
CA LEU A 121 0.98 -6.79 5.06
C LEU A 121 2.24 -7.62 5.30
N ARG A 122 2.07 -8.84 5.82
CA ARG A 122 3.19 -9.69 6.23
C ARG A 122 3.98 -10.06 4.99
N LYS A 123 5.30 -9.84 5.01
CA LYS A 123 6.20 -10.09 3.87
C LYS A 123 5.85 -9.29 2.59
N ALA A 124 5.02 -8.25 2.69
CA ALA A 124 4.73 -7.38 1.56
C ALA A 124 5.98 -6.61 1.14
N ARG A 125 6.16 -6.40 -0.17
CA ARG A 125 7.36 -5.76 -0.73
C ARG A 125 7.04 -4.36 -1.23
N PHE A 126 7.44 -3.36 -0.46
CA PHE A 126 7.29 -1.93 -0.75
C PHE A 126 8.57 -1.28 -1.31
N ILE A 127 9.46 -2.07 -1.93
CA ILE A 127 10.76 -1.58 -2.40
C ILE A 127 10.54 -0.41 -3.37
N ASN A 128 11.15 0.75 -3.08
CA ASN A 128 10.99 2.00 -3.85
C ASN A 128 9.54 2.49 -4.02
N ALA A 129 8.60 2.01 -3.21
CA ALA A 129 7.21 2.45 -3.26
C ALA A 129 7.05 3.85 -2.63
N ASN A 130 6.04 4.59 -3.09
CA ASN A 130 5.66 5.86 -2.47
C ASN A 130 4.51 5.63 -1.47
N LEU A 131 4.78 5.76 -0.17
CA LEU A 131 3.79 5.68 0.91
C LEU A 131 3.58 7.05 1.60
N THR A 132 3.80 8.14 0.87
CA THR A 132 3.63 9.48 1.43
C THR A 132 2.20 9.68 1.94
N ASN A 133 2.03 10.11 3.20
CA ASN A 133 0.73 10.28 3.86
C ASN A 133 -0.17 9.01 3.89
N THR A 134 0.38 7.81 3.75
CA THR A 134 -0.42 6.56 3.81
C THR A 134 -0.81 6.24 5.25
N ASP A 135 -2.07 5.84 5.47
CA ASP A 135 -2.52 5.34 6.78
C ASP A 135 -2.17 3.85 6.91
N LEU A 136 -1.21 3.53 7.79
CA LEU A 136 -0.78 2.16 8.12
C LEU A 136 -1.11 1.80 9.57
N LYS A 137 -2.01 2.55 10.24
CA LYS A 137 -2.29 2.32 11.66
C LYS A 137 -2.75 0.90 11.91
N SER A 138 -2.19 0.29 12.95
CA SER A 138 -2.55 -1.08 13.36
C SER A 138 -2.36 -2.17 12.30
N ALA A 139 -1.63 -1.89 11.20
CA ALA A 139 -1.31 -2.90 10.20
C ALA A 139 -0.32 -3.95 10.76
N ASP A 140 -0.40 -5.18 10.27
CA ASP A 140 0.62 -6.21 10.55
C ASP A 140 1.71 -6.16 9.46
N LEU A 141 2.89 -5.65 9.84
CA LEU A 141 4.03 -5.40 8.96
C LEU A 141 5.17 -6.41 9.17
N LEU A 142 4.88 -7.57 9.78
CA LEU A 142 5.90 -8.58 10.02
C LEU A 142 6.62 -8.96 8.71
N ASP A 143 7.95 -8.83 8.70
CA ASP A 143 8.84 -9.11 7.56
C ASP A 143 8.54 -8.27 6.29
N ALA A 144 7.77 -7.19 6.38
CA ALA A 144 7.56 -6.27 5.26
C ALA A 144 8.88 -5.58 4.84
N ASP A 145 9.09 -5.40 3.53
CA ASP A 145 10.32 -4.85 2.98
C ASP A 145 10.10 -3.41 2.49
N PHE A 146 10.66 -2.44 3.22
CA PHE A 146 10.55 -1.01 2.93
C PHE A 146 11.81 -0.41 2.29
N ARG A 147 12.73 -1.22 1.74
CA ARG A 147 13.97 -0.71 1.16
C ARG A 147 13.71 0.37 0.11
N GLY A 148 14.24 1.56 0.34
CA GLY A 148 14.07 2.70 -0.57
C GLY A 148 12.63 3.23 -0.66
N ALA A 149 11.70 2.78 0.18
CA ALA A 149 10.36 3.33 0.22
C ALA A 149 10.36 4.78 0.73
N ASN A 150 9.42 5.59 0.26
CA ASN A 150 9.15 6.91 0.81
C ASN A 150 8.04 6.80 1.87
N LEU A 151 8.38 7.04 3.14
CA LEU A 151 7.47 6.97 4.29
C LEU A 151 7.08 8.34 4.84
N LYS A 152 7.32 9.43 4.10
CA LYS A 152 7.06 10.78 4.60
C LYS A 152 5.60 10.93 5.04
N HIS A 153 5.38 11.25 6.31
CA HIS A 153 4.06 11.39 6.93
C HIS A 153 3.17 10.13 6.87
N ALA A 154 3.73 8.94 6.60
CA ALA A 154 3.01 7.69 6.77
C ALA A 154 2.70 7.49 8.25
N ASP A 155 1.48 7.05 8.57
CA ASP A 155 1.03 6.83 9.95
C ASP A 155 1.17 5.37 10.32
N LEU A 156 2.22 5.03 11.08
CA LEU A 156 2.58 3.67 11.50
C LEU A 156 2.16 3.37 12.94
N ARG A 157 1.36 4.23 13.59
CA ARG A 157 0.95 4.04 14.99
C ARG A 157 0.17 2.76 15.21
N GLY A 158 0.51 2.03 16.26
CA GLY A 158 -0.03 0.71 16.58
C GLY A 158 0.31 -0.40 15.58
N ALA A 159 1.13 -0.13 14.54
CA ALA A 159 1.55 -1.17 13.62
C ALA A 159 2.35 -2.25 14.36
N ARG A 160 2.15 -3.51 13.97
CA ARG A 160 2.75 -4.68 14.62
C ARG A 160 3.79 -5.33 13.72
N GLY A 161 4.74 -6.05 14.31
CA GLY A 161 5.79 -6.75 13.56
C GLY A 161 6.81 -5.82 12.89
N LEU A 162 6.82 -4.54 13.26
CA LEU A 162 7.74 -3.55 12.74
C LEU A 162 9.07 -3.60 13.52
N THR A 163 10.17 -3.62 12.79
CA THR A 163 11.54 -3.54 13.34
C THR A 163 12.21 -2.23 12.95
N ILE A 164 13.23 -1.83 13.72
CA ILE A 164 14.03 -0.64 13.45
C ILE A 164 14.73 -0.78 12.09
N GLU A 165 15.26 -1.96 11.78
CA GLU A 165 15.98 -2.24 10.54
C GLU A 165 15.07 -2.09 9.31
N GLN A 166 13.82 -2.56 9.38
CA GLN A 166 12.84 -2.38 8.31
C GLN A 166 12.61 -0.90 8.00
N ILE A 167 12.47 -0.08 9.05
CA ILE A 167 12.19 1.35 8.90
C ILE A 167 13.42 2.13 8.43
N GLN A 168 14.59 1.86 8.99
CA GLN A 168 15.85 2.53 8.63
C GLN A 168 16.27 2.25 7.18
N ALA A 169 15.78 1.16 6.58
CA ALA A 169 16.01 0.85 5.17
C ALA A 169 15.21 1.75 4.19
N SER A 170 14.24 2.53 4.67
CA SER A 170 13.47 3.48 3.85
C SER A 170 14.20 4.83 3.70
N GLN A 171 13.75 5.67 2.76
CA GLN A 171 14.48 6.90 2.39
C GLN A 171 14.38 8.02 3.43
N ASN A 172 13.25 8.13 4.12
CA ASN A 172 12.89 9.34 4.87
C ASN A 172 11.97 9.02 6.06
N TRP A 173 12.26 7.90 6.71
CA TRP A 173 11.54 7.40 7.89
C TRP A 173 11.42 8.43 9.03
N GLN A 174 12.33 9.40 9.13
CA GLN A 174 12.31 10.43 10.18
C GLN A 174 11.04 11.28 10.15
N TYR A 175 10.34 11.34 9.00
CA TYR A 175 9.12 12.12 8.82
C TYR A 175 7.84 11.29 8.94
N ALA A 176 7.95 9.97 9.15
CA ALA A 176 6.78 9.14 9.42
C ALA A 176 6.33 9.32 10.89
N ILE A 177 5.11 8.89 11.17
CA ILE A 177 4.47 9.02 12.48
C ILE A 177 4.47 7.65 13.13
N TYR A 178 5.00 7.55 14.34
CA TYR A 178 5.14 6.30 15.09
C TYR A 178 4.45 6.42 16.45
N ASP A 179 4.34 5.29 17.16
CA ASP A 179 4.10 5.32 18.61
C ASP A 179 5.33 5.90 19.33
N ASP A 180 5.10 6.62 20.42
CA ASP A 180 6.16 7.35 21.15
C ASP A 180 7.32 6.43 21.56
N ASP A 181 7.03 5.28 22.19
CA ASP A 181 8.05 4.31 22.63
C ASP A 181 8.91 3.76 21.47
N PHE A 182 8.28 3.51 20.31
CA PHE A 182 8.99 3.05 19.12
C PHE A 182 9.84 4.17 18.54
N HIS A 183 9.31 5.40 18.51
CA HIS A 183 10.05 6.57 18.05
C HIS A 183 11.30 6.83 18.89
N GLU A 184 11.19 6.73 20.23
CA GLU A 184 12.33 6.86 21.14
C GLU A 184 13.41 5.82 20.84
N SER A 185 13.03 4.55 20.74
CA SER A 185 13.94 3.44 20.39
C SER A 185 14.62 3.66 19.03
N LEU A 186 13.86 4.14 18.04
CA LEU A 186 14.37 4.44 16.71
C LEU A 186 15.42 5.57 16.76
N MET A 187 15.18 6.61 17.55
CA MET A 187 16.12 7.73 17.71
C MET A 187 17.39 7.33 18.48
N GLU A 188 17.29 6.46 19.49
CA GLU A 188 18.45 5.96 20.23
C GLU A 188 19.43 5.20 19.33
N THR A 189 18.94 4.35 18.43
CA THR A 189 19.81 3.62 17.49
C THR A 189 20.53 4.52 16.48
N THR A 190 20.03 5.74 16.26
CA THR A 190 20.72 6.74 15.44
C THR A 190 21.75 7.59 16.20
N ARG A 191 21.74 7.50 17.54
CA ARG A 191 22.61 8.26 18.44
C ARG A 191 23.70 7.35 19.07
N SER A 192 24.64 6.76 18.32
CA SER A 192 26.05 6.49 18.77
C SER A 192 26.83 5.46 17.89
N PRO A 193 28.20 5.49 17.84
CA PRO A 193 29.13 6.23 18.70
C PRO A 193 30.23 7.03 17.93
N THR A 194 29.95 8.25 17.46
CA THR A 194 31.02 9.23 17.11
C THR A 194 30.78 10.63 17.66
N GLU A 195 29.66 10.90 18.34
CA GLU A 195 29.37 12.24 18.89
C GLU A 195 29.81 12.42 20.35
N PHE A 196 30.98 11.85 20.70
CA PHE A 196 31.80 12.35 21.81
C PHE A 196 32.95 13.19 21.26
N SER A 197 32.66 14.14 20.39
CA SER A 197 33.52 15.31 20.22
C SER A 197 32.70 16.49 19.75
N ASN A 198 32.74 17.54 20.56
CA ASN A 198 32.25 18.90 20.33
C ASN A 198 30.76 19.08 20.62
N GLY A 199 30.54 19.73 21.77
CA GLY A 199 29.22 20.05 22.26
C GLY A 199 28.51 21.02 21.35
N ASP A 200 27.30 20.67 20.97
CA ASP A 200 26.26 21.62 20.62
C ASP A 200 24.99 21.22 21.37
N SER A 201 24.57 22.15 22.24
CA SER A 201 23.40 22.04 23.10
C SER A 201 22.14 22.20 22.25
N PHE A 202 21.47 21.09 21.90
CA PHE A 202 20.11 21.16 21.40
C PHE A 202 19.15 21.42 22.57
N ALA A 203 18.88 22.70 22.81
CA ALA A 203 17.88 23.17 23.73
C ALA A 203 16.49 22.63 23.36
N ILE A 204 15.91 21.87 24.28
CA ILE A 204 14.53 21.42 24.25
C ILE A 204 13.62 22.64 24.37
N CYS A 205 12.84 22.94 23.32
CA CYS A 205 11.76 23.91 23.37
C CYS A 205 10.67 23.41 24.34
N ARG A 206 10.67 23.92 25.58
CA ARG A 206 9.51 23.88 26.47
C ARG A 206 8.54 25.01 26.08
N HIS A 207 7.31 24.66 25.75
CA HIS A 207 6.21 25.63 25.72
C HIS A 207 5.85 26.05 27.15
N PRO A 208 5.70 27.36 27.45
CA PRO A 208 5.03 27.82 28.65
C PRO A 208 3.53 27.96 28.38
N SER A 209 2.74 27.37 29.26
CA SER A 209 1.30 27.57 29.42
C SER A 209 0.99 29.02 29.85
N GLN A 210 0.02 29.65 29.18
CA GLN A 210 -0.85 30.68 29.75
C GLN A 210 -2.30 30.23 29.55
#